data_AF-A0A3D5Z9T2-F1
#
_entry.id   AF-A0A3D5Z9T2-F1
#
_cell.length_a   1.000
_cell.length_b   1.000
_cell.length_c   1.000
_cell.angle_alpha   90.00
_cell.angle_beta   90.00
_cell.angle_gamma   90.00
#
_symmetry.space_group_name_H-M   'P 1'
#
loop_
_entity.id
_entity.type
_entity.pdbx_description
1 polymer ?
#
loop_
_entity_poly.entity_id
_entity_poly.type
_entity_poly.pdbx_seq_one_letter_code
_entity_poly.pdbx_strand_id
1 'polypeptide(L)'
;MKKLYTLGLSLIISLVMMAQTSVTFQLNLADMAGTDGVFIAGDFNAGGDDYPEWNPSGIELFDEDMDNVWSVELMLSPGDYQFKYINGEGWDFSEVVPNACRVDGTENRGVTVGMMPLVLGPVCLSECGDCGTRTIVFRVDMSLSADGVNPNGVHVAGSFQGWDATSNELLDTDSDLIYTYTHNYVPVNPAVNDTLIFKYINDNAFSGFEENISGDCAQEGDTGNRQEIISENTTVLPAYCYNTCETCVSPTVVTFQVDMSLETVNANGVHIAGAFQGWDAGATTMTDTGSGVWEYTVELAPGDYQFKYINGNTWDNPNESLPGECNVGGNRSITVLEEASQEVLNCYNQCGSLCEVDPLPADITFSLDMNGLEAISPDGVWLIGGFTNPPWQGGATQMTDDNSDGIYIATLNAAGPANIQYKFVNGDVSVSENEENAGIELCGIANGIGGFNRTHARSGSNETLAIACFDQCDCESSVEETALLNSLNIYPNPATDRVNITFASERELTVKLVNVLSQIVHSELVINDLVTISTSSLAAG
;
A
#
# COMPACT_ATOMS: atom_id res chain seq x y z
N MET A 1 3.37 78.52 57.87
CA MET A 1 3.93 77.38 57.10
C MET A 1 2.77 76.73 56.34
N LYS A 2 2.42 77.26 55.15
CA LYS A 2 2.53 76.60 53.81
C LYS A 2 1.94 75.18 53.81
N LYS A 3 0.62 75.04 53.61
CA LYS A 3 -0.16 74.90 52.34
C LYS A 3 -0.28 73.44 51.87
N LEU A 4 -1.52 72.93 51.91
CA LEU A 4 -1.99 71.67 51.34
C LEU A 4 -1.63 71.56 49.85
N TYR A 5 -1.15 70.38 49.44
CA TYR A 5 -1.09 69.98 48.03
C TYR A 5 -2.01 68.78 47.84
N THR A 6 -3.16 69.05 47.23
CA THR A 6 -4.08 68.08 46.64
C THR A 6 -3.45 67.62 45.32
N LEU A 7 -3.05 66.35 45.23
CA LEU A 7 -2.53 65.74 44.00
C LEU A 7 -3.73 65.19 43.22
N GLY A 8 -4.08 65.83 42.11
CA GLY A 8 -5.06 65.33 41.16
C GLY A 8 -4.44 64.21 40.33
N LEU A 9 -4.93 62.98 40.52
CA LEU A 9 -4.63 61.85 39.65
C LEU A 9 -5.58 61.93 38.45
N SER A 10 -5.11 62.50 37.35
CA SER A 10 -5.81 62.49 36.06
C SER A 10 -5.75 61.08 35.49
N LEU A 11 -6.84 60.32 35.62
CA LEU A 11 -7.08 59.08 34.90
C LEU A 11 -7.31 59.43 33.42
N ILE A 12 -6.27 59.34 32.58
CA ILE A 12 -6.44 59.29 31.12
C ILE A 12 -6.87 57.86 30.80
N ILE A 13 -8.18 57.64 30.73
CA ILE A 13 -8.73 56.49 30.01
C ILE A 13 -8.47 56.80 28.54
N SER A 14 -7.43 56.20 27.98
CA SER A 14 -7.30 56.12 26.52
C SER A 14 -8.43 55.24 26.01
N LEU A 15 -9.51 55.86 25.52
CA LEU A 15 -10.39 55.19 24.58
C LEU A 15 -9.53 54.81 23.37
N VAL A 16 -9.20 53.53 23.24
CA VAL A 16 -8.76 52.98 21.97
C VAL A 16 -10.02 52.95 21.12
N MET A 17 -10.24 53.98 20.29
CA MET A 17 -11.19 53.83 19.19
C MET A 17 -10.59 52.75 18.29
N MET A 18 -11.27 51.60 18.15
CA MET A 18 -10.97 50.70 17.05
C MET A 18 -11.33 51.46 15.78
N ALA A 19 -10.34 51.72 14.93
CA ALA A 19 -10.59 52.36 13.65
C ALA A 19 -11.23 51.32 12.73
N GLN A 20 -12.42 51.61 12.22
CA GLN A 20 -13.02 50.84 11.14
C GLN A 20 -12.21 51.06 9.86
N THR A 21 -12.13 50.00 9.06
CA THR A 21 -11.45 49.92 7.78
C THR A 21 -12.50 49.92 6.66
N SER A 22 -12.28 50.70 5.60
CA SER A 22 -13.14 50.61 4.40
C SER A 22 -12.85 49.29 3.68
N VAL A 23 -13.92 48.53 3.43
CA VAL A 23 -13.90 47.27 2.69
C VAL A 23 -14.89 47.36 1.53
N THR A 24 -14.40 47.32 0.31
CA THR A 24 -15.23 47.29 -0.90
C THR A 24 -15.47 45.84 -1.31
N PHE A 25 -16.73 45.44 -1.38
CA PHE A 25 -17.17 44.14 -1.91
C PHE A 25 -17.63 44.34 -3.36
N GLN A 26 -17.23 43.44 -4.26
CA GLN A 26 -17.59 43.51 -5.68
C GLN A 26 -18.11 42.14 -6.17
N LEU A 27 -19.20 42.18 -6.93
CA LEU A 27 -19.84 41.03 -7.56
C LEU A 27 -20.06 41.33 -9.04
N ASN A 28 -19.47 40.54 -9.93
CA ASN A 28 -19.79 40.58 -11.34
C ASN A 28 -20.97 39.64 -11.60
N LEU A 29 -22.03 40.16 -12.21
CA LEU A 29 -23.19 39.35 -12.60
C LEU A 29 -23.22 39.09 -14.11
N ALA A 30 -22.23 39.57 -14.86
CA ALA A 30 -22.31 39.67 -16.32
C ALA A 30 -23.70 40.23 -16.70
N ASP A 31 -24.46 39.54 -17.55
CA ASP A 31 -25.81 39.99 -17.94
C ASP A 31 -26.95 39.31 -17.14
N MET A 32 -26.66 38.81 -15.92
CA MET A 32 -27.59 37.98 -15.14
C MET A 32 -28.21 38.69 -13.92
N ALA A 33 -28.09 40.00 -13.78
CA ALA A 33 -28.72 40.73 -12.69
C ALA A 33 -30.25 40.58 -12.70
N GLY A 34 -30.81 40.14 -11.57
CA GLY A 34 -32.26 40.06 -11.36
C GLY A 34 -32.90 41.45 -11.27
N THR A 35 -34.23 41.53 -11.45
CA THR A 35 -34.96 42.80 -11.31
C THR A 35 -35.15 43.24 -9.87
N ASP A 36 -34.90 42.34 -8.91
CA ASP A 36 -35.28 42.47 -7.51
C ASP A 36 -34.07 42.84 -6.62
N GLY A 37 -33.04 43.45 -7.20
CA GLY A 37 -31.85 43.94 -6.50
C GLY A 37 -30.74 42.91 -6.33
N VAL A 38 -29.57 43.39 -5.89
CA VAL A 38 -28.36 42.59 -5.61
C VAL A 38 -27.90 42.91 -4.20
N PHE A 39 -27.70 41.90 -3.36
CA PHE A 39 -27.44 42.08 -1.94
C PHE A 39 -26.23 41.28 -1.47
N ILE A 40 -25.70 41.68 -0.31
CA ILE A 40 -24.73 40.92 0.48
C ILE A 40 -25.28 40.72 1.89
N ALA A 41 -25.13 39.51 2.41
CA ALA A 41 -25.50 39.17 3.77
C ALA A 41 -24.34 38.46 4.45
N GLY A 42 -24.04 38.85 5.69
CA GLY A 42 -22.91 38.29 6.44
C GLY A 42 -22.97 38.66 7.92
N ASP A 43 -21.93 38.26 8.65
CA ASP A 43 -21.71 38.56 10.07
C ASP A 43 -20.99 39.90 10.28
N PHE A 44 -21.30 40.91 9.47
CA PHE A 44 -20.64 42.23 9.47
C PHE A 44 -20.75 43.00 10.81
N ASN A 45 -21.63 42.57 11.72
CA ASN A 45 -21.75 43.10 13.08
C ASN A 45 -20.82 42.40 14.10
N ALA A 46 -20.08 41.36 13.73
CA ALA A 46 -19.21 40.59 14.62
C ALA A 46 -18.14 41.46 15.31
N GLY A 47 -17.68 42.52 14.63
CA GLY A 47 -16.77 43.53 15.18
C GLY A 47 -17.43 44.58 16.09
N GLY A 48 -18.74 44.49 16.33
CA GLY A 48 -19.53 45.51 17.03
C GLY A 48 -20.03 46.65 16.12
N ASP A 49 -19.93 46.47 14.80
CA ASP A 49 -20.39 47.43 13.80
C ASP A 49 -21.91 47.32 13.61
N ASP A 50 -22.57 48.45 13.27
CA ASP A 50 -24.05 48.54 13.18
C ASP A 50 -24.57 48.12 11.80
N TYR A 51 -24.29 46.88 11.41
CA TYR A 51 -24.78 46.27 10.16
C TYR A 51 -25.83 45.19 10.41
N PRO A 52 -26.82 45.00 9.50
CA PRO A 52 -27.75 43.88 9.58
C PRO A 52 -27.01 42.53 9.50
N GLU A 53 -27.18 41.71 10.53
CA GLU A 53 -26.59 40.37 10.59
C GLU A 53 -27.41 39.37 9.78
N TRP A 54 -26.76 38.69 8.82
CA TRP A 54 -27.37 37.64 7.98
C TRP A 54 -28.78 38.01 7.47
N ASN A 55 -28.95 39.25 7.02
CA ASN A 55 -30.20 39.73 6.42
C ASN A 55 -30.07 39.71 4.89
N PRO A 56 -30.80 38.84 4.17
CA PRO A 56 -30.62 38.62 2.74
C PRO A 56 -31.03 39.80 1.84
N SER A 57 -31.65 40.83 2.39
CA SER A 57 -31.95 42.10 1.70
C SER A 57 -31.51 43.31 2.53
N GLY A 58 -30.55 43.11 3.45
CA GLY A 58 -30.13 44.13 4.41
C GLY A 58 -29.12 45.14 3.87
N ILE A 59 -28.26 44.72 2.92
CA ILE A 59 -27.20 45.55 2.35
C ILE A 59 -27.22 45.35 0.83
N GLU A 60 -27.56 46.40 0.10
CA GLU A 60 -27.68 46.41 -1.37
C GLU A 60 -26.35 46.82 -2.02
N LEU A 61 -25.99 46.18 -3.13
CA LEU A 61 -24.90 46.57 -4.00
C LEU A 61 -25.44 47.40 -5.16
N PHE A 62 -24.59 48.24 -5.75
CA PHE A 62 -24.95 49.08 -6.89
C PHE A 62 -23.94 48.96 -8.03
N ASP A 63 -24.45 48.97 -9.26
CA ASP A 63 -23.68 49.10 -10.50
C ASP A 63 -23.90 50.53 -11.04
N GLU A 64 -23.06 51.48 -10.61
CA GLU A 64 -23.22 52.89 -10.94
C GLU A 64 -22.76 53.26 -12.35
N ASP A 65 -21.78 52.54 -12.91
CA ASP A 65 -21.17 52.80 -14.20
C ASP A 65 -21.64 51.87 -15.32
N MET A 66 -22.55 50.94 -15.01
CA MET A 66 -23.20 50.01 -15.94
C MET A 66 -22.19 49.07 -16.61
N ASP A 67 -21.20 48.62 -15.86
CA ASP A 67 -20.18 47.67 -16.33
C ASP A 67 -20.46 46.21 -15.89
N ASN A 68 -21.62 45.99 -15.25
CA ASN A 68 -22.07 44.73 -14.65
C ASN A 68 -21.31 44.30 -13.37
N VAL A 69 -20.46 45.16 -12.81
CA VAL A 69 -19.81 44.97 -11.50
C VAL A 69 -20.57 45.76 -10.43
N TRP A 70 -21.31 45.01 -9.62
CA TRP A 70 -22.06 45.53 -8.49
C TRP A 70 -21.13 45.67 -7.30
N SER A 71 -21.19 46.79 -6.57
CA SER A 71 -20.31 47.02 -5.44
C SER A 71 -20.98 47.70 -4.25
N VAL A 72 -20.41 47.49 -3.06
CA VAL A 72 -20.76 48.20 -1.83
C VAL A 72 -19.51 48.41 -0.97
N GLU A 73 -19.40 49.57 -0.32
CA GLU A 73 -18.34 49.87 0.64
C GLU A 73 -18.89 49.79 2.07
N LEU A 74 -18.28 48.96 2.90
CA LEU A 74 -18.60 48.80 4.33
C LEU A 74 -17.43 49.28 5.20
N MET A 75 -17.73 49.89 6.34
CA MET A 75 -16.75 50.29 7.34
C MET A 75 -16.68 49.23 8.44
N LEU A 76 -15.77 48.28 8.32
CA LEU A 76 -15.66 47.10 9.18
C LEU A 76 -14.49 47.23 10.16
N SER A 77 -14.70 46.84 11.40
CA SER A 77 -13.62 46.68 12.37
C SER A 77 -12.65 45.54 11.93
N PRO A 78 -11.38 45.51 12.40
CA PRO A 78 -10.51 44.38 12.09
C PRO A 78 -11.04 43.06 12.65
N GLY A 79 -11.03 42.01 11.84
CA GLY A 79 -11.59 40.70 12.20
C GLY A 79 -11.82 39.81 11.00
N ASP A 80 -12.27 38.58 11.26
CA ASP A 80 -12.69 37.63 10.22
C ASP A 80 -14.21 37.70 10.06
N TYR A 81 -14.65 37.79 8.80
CA TYR A 81 -16.05 37.92 8.44
C TYR A 81 -16.43 36.87 7.41
N GLN A 82 -17.65 36.36 7.51
CA GLN A 82 -18.27 35.46 6.55
C GLN A 82 -19.46 36.13 5.86
N PHE A 83 -19.64 35.85 4.57
CA PHE A 83 -20.71 36.45 3.79
C PHE A 83 -21.16 35.60 2.60
N LYS A 84 -22.30 35.99 2.01
CA LYS A 84 -22.85 35.49 0.75
C LYS A 84 -23.39 36.65 -0.10
N TYR A 85 -23.20 36.55 -1.40
CA TYR A 85 -23.90 37.35 -2.39
C TYR A 85 -25.27 36.75 -2.74
N ILE A 86 -26.21 37.63 -3.07
CA ILE A 86 -27.61 37.29 -3.32
C ILE A 86 -28.10 38.10 -4.52
N ASN A 87 -28.64 37.42 -5.54
CA ASN A 87 -29.14 38.03 -6.76
C ASN A 87 -30.68 37.98 -6.81
N GLY A 88 -31.33 38.81 -5.98
CA GLY A 88 -32.77 38.86 -5.76
C GLY A 88 -33.13 39.02 -4.28
N GLU A 89 -34.42 39.00 -3.95
CA GLU A 89 -34.88 39.13 -2.56
C GLU A 89 -34.95 37.77 -1.84
N GLY A 90 -34.05 37.52 -0.89
CA GLY A 90 -34.13 36.38 0.02
C GLY A 90 -33.15 35.25 -0.26
N TRP A 91 -33.11 34.26 0.64
CA TRP A 91 -32.11 33.19 0.63
C TRP A 91 -32.21 32.23 -0.56
N ASP A 92 -33.38 32.12 -1.20
CA ASP A 92 -33.57 31.29 -2.40
C ASP A 92 -32.74 31.79 -3.60
N PHE A 93 -32.25 33.03 -3.55
CA PHE A 93 -31.40 33.66 -4.55
C PHE A 93 -29.93 33.78 -4.11
N SER A 94 -29.59 33.19 -2.97
CA SER A 94 -28.21 33.22 -2.47
C SER A 94 -27.31 32.30 -3.27
N GLU A 95 -26.05 32.68 -3.35
CA GLU A 95 -25.04 31.88 -4.02
C GLU A 95 -24.71 30.57 -3.33
N VAL A 96 -24.25 29.61 -4.12
CA VAL A 96 -23.59 28.39 -3.66
C VAL A 96 -22.09 28.59 -3.82
N VAL A 97 -21.40 28.88 -2.72
CA VAL A 97 -19.96 29.16 -2.76
C VAL A 97 -19.20 27.85 -3.03
N PRO A 98 -18.36 27.77 -4.08
CA PRO A 98 -17.59 26.57 -4.37
C PRO A 98 -16.66 26.19 -3.21
N ASN A 99 -16.40 24.89 -3.05
CA ASN A 99 -15.51 24.37 -2.00
C ASN A 99 -14.13 25.04 -2.02
N ALA A 100 -13.64 25.44 -3.20
CA ALA A 100 -12.33 26.05 -3.42
C ALA A 100 -12.15 27.44 -2.77
N CYS A 101 -13.24 28.15 -2.45
CA CYS A 101 -13.18 29.52 -1.94
C CYS A 101 -14.23 29.82 -0.86
N ARG A 102 -14.79 28.77 -0.25
CA ARG A 102 -15.61 28.89 0.96
C ARG A 102 -14.74 28.75 2.20
N VAL A 103 -15.17 29.33 3.31
CA VAL A 103 -14.56 29.06 4.62
C VAL A 103 -14.81 27.61 5.00
N ASP A 104 -13.76 26.90 5.41
CA ASP A 104 -13.85 25.49 5.77
C ASP A 104 -14.90 25.22 6.84
N GLY A 105 -15.67 24.15 6.62
CA GLY A 105 -16.80 23.77 7.47
C GLY A 105 -18.05 24.65 7.30
N THR A 106 -18.07 25.58 6.35
CA THR A 106 -19.21 26.47 6.09
C THR A 106 -19.67 26.42 4.63
N GLU A 107 -20.69 27.22 4.27
CA GLU A 107 -21.12 27.45 2.89
C GLU A 107 -20.89 28.92 2.45
N ASN A 108 -20.06 29.65 3.19
CA ASN A 108 -19.92 31.11 3.08
C ASN A 108 -18.55 31.48 2.49
N ARG A 109 -18.48 32.65 1.85
CA ARG A 109 -17.21 33.32 1.56
C ARG A 109 -16.63 33.87 2.85
N GLY A 110 -15.31 34.04 2.90
CA GLY A 110 -14.60 34.60 4.05
C GLY A 110 -13.70 35.77 3.66
N VAL A 111 -13.51 36.71 4.59
CA VAL A 111 -12.50 37.77 4.48
C VAL A 111 -11.90 38.10 5.83
N THR A 112 -10.58 38.25 5.88
CA THR A 112 -9.87 38.82 7.03
C THR A 112 -9.63 40.31 6.80
N VAL A 113 -10.24 41.15 7.63
CA VAL A 113 -10.13 42.60 7.58
C VAL A 113 -9.00 43.07 8.50
N GLY A 114 -8.02 43.75 7.92
CA GLY A 114 -6.91 44.37 8.64
C GLY A 114 -7.15 45.85 8.96
N MET A 115 -6.06 46.60 9.16
CA MET A 115 -6.10 48.05 9.44
C MET A 115 -5.95 48.93 8.19
N MET A 116 -5.89 48.35 7.00
CA MET A 116 -5.73 49.06 5.73
C MET A 116 -6.94 48.82 4.84
N PRO A 117 -7.38 49.81 4.05
CA PRO A 117 -8.49 49.64 3.12
C PRO A 117 -8.30 48.41 2.23
N LEU A 118 -9.39 47.66 2.03
CA LEU A 118 -9.40 46.40 1.30
C LEU A 118 -10.45 46.46 0.19
N VAL A 119 -10.05 46.13 -1.03
CA VAL A 119 -10.97 45.95 -2.15
C VAL A 119 -10.99 44.47 -2.49
N LEU A 120 -12.11 43.81 -2.26
CA LEU A 120 -12.34 42.44 -2.70
C LEU A 120 -12.82 42.51 -4.14
N GLY A 121 -12.05 41.86 -5.03
CA GLY A 121 -12.28 41.95 -6.47
C GLY A 121 -13.63 41.39 -6.89
N PRO A 122 -14.09 41.76 -8.10
CA PRO A 122 -15.33 41.21 -8.62
C PRO A 122 -15.20 39.70 -8.72
N VAL A 123 -16.14 39.01 -8.08
CA VAL A 123 -16.33 37.57 -8.24
C VAL A 123 -17.61 37.32 -9.00
N CYS A 124 -17.67 36.27 -9.81
CA CYS A 124 -18.92 35.82 -10.40
C CYS A 124 -19.78 35.15 -9.32
N LEU A 125 -21.10 35.29 -9.45
CA LEU A 125 -22.04 34.65 -8.53
C LEU A 125 -21.81 33.12 -8.52
N SER A 126 -21.60 32.54 -7.33
CA SER A 126 -21.28 31.10 -7.17
C SER A 126 -19.98 30.64 -7.85
N GLU A 127 -19.04 31.55 -8.14
CA GLU A 127 -17.69 31.21 -8.61
C GLU A 127 -16.60 31.82 -7.71
N CYS A 128 -15.38 31.29 -7.78
CA CYS A 128 -14.25 31.76 -6.97
C CYS A 128 -13.49 32.93 -7.60
N GLY A 129 -13.57 33.09 -8.92
CA GLY A 129 -12.99 34.20 -9.67
C GLY A 129 -14.05 35.09 -10.29
N ASP A 130 -13.60 36.08 -11.05
CA ASP A 130 -14.46 36.96 -11.85
C ASP A 130 -15.16 36.19 -12.98
N CYS A 131 -16.27 36.70 -13.50
CA CYS A 131 -17.02 36.04 -14.56
C CYS A 131 -16.13 35.82 -15.81
N GLY A 132 -16.16 34.59 -16.32
CA GLY A 132 -15.35 34.20 -17.49
C GLY A 132 -13.90 33.88 -17.17
N THR A 133 -13.52 33.81 -15.89
CA THR A 133 -12.22 33.28 -15.45
C THR A 133 -12.31 31.79 -15.11
N ARG A 134 -11.16 31.13 -15.00
CA ARG A 134 -11.00 29.80 -14.41
C ARG A 134 -10.19 29.94 -13.12
N THR A 135 -10.60 29.19 -12.10
CA THR A 135 -9.92 29.08 -10.80
C THR A 135 -9.29 27.71 -10.64
N ILE A 136 -8.03 27.68 -10.21
CA ILE A 136 -7.31 26.45 -9.90
C ILE A 136 -6.72 26.56 -8.50
N VAL A 137 -6.99 25.57 -7.66
CA VAL A 137 -6.38 25.44 -6.34
C VAL A 137 -5.29 24.39 -6.40
N PHE A 138 -4.05 24.86 -6.40
CA PHE A 138 -2.86 24.04 -6.25
C PHE A 138 -2.74 23.57 -4.81
N ARG A 139 -2.41 22.29 -4.61
CA ARG A 139 -2.29 21.65 -3.29
C ARG A 139 -1.11 20.68 -3.29
N VAL A 140 -0.24 20.78 -2.29
CA VAL A 140 0.85 19.84 -2.07
C VAL A 140 0.96 19.52 -0.59
N ASP A 141 1.01 18.23 -0.28
CA ASP A 141 1.18 17.71 1.07
C ASP A 141 2.68 17.56 1.36
N MET A 142 3.15 18.33 2.34
CA MET A 142 4.55 18.36 2.76
C MET A 142 4.83 17.47 3.98
N SER A 143 3.82 16.74 4.50
CA SER A 143 3.89 15.99 5.76
C SER A 143 4.99 14.92 5.80
N LEU A 144 5.35 14.35 4.64
CA LEU A 144 6.40 13.33 4.51
C LEU A 144 7.64 13.83 3.75
N SER A 145 7.82 15.15 3.62
CA SER A 145 9.04 15.71 3.04
C SER A 145 10.26 15.36 3.90
N ALA A 146 11.21 14.60 3.34
CA ALA A 146 12.40 14.16 4.06
C ALA A 146 13.27 15.32 4.60
N ASP A 147 13.29 16.45 3.89
CA ASP A 147 14.03 17.66 4.27
C ASP A 147 13.18 18.66 5.05
N GLY A 148 11.91 18.33 5.35
CA GLY A 148 10.92 19.25 5.90
C GLY A 148 10.52 20.34 4.89
N VAL A 149 9.93 21.44 5.39
CA VAL A 149 9.63 22.63 4.58
C VAL A 149 10.79 23.60 4.65
N ASN A 150 11.25 24.06 3.49
CA ASN A 150 12.35 25.01 3.37
C ASN A 150 11.95 26.36 3.99
N PRO A 151 12.84 27.04 4.74
CA PRO A 151 12.57 28.37 5.29
C PRO A 151 12.17 29.43 4.25
N ASN A 152 12.51 29.22 2.98
CA ASN A 152 12.11 30.08 1.87
C ASN A 152 10.69 29.82 1.36
N GLY A 153 9.97 28.85 1.92
CA GLY A 153 8.57 28.52 1.59
C GLY A 153 8.41 27.46 0.51
N VAL A 154 7.15 27.15 0.20
CA VAL A 154 6.74 26.22 -0.85
C VAL A 154 6.13 27.03 -1.99
N HIS A 155 6.53 26.78 -3.24
CA HIS A 155 6.12 27.55 -4.40
C HIS A 155 5.59 26.66 -5.52
N VAL A 156 4.82 27.25 -6.44
CA VAL A 156 4.46 26.61 -7.72
C VAL A 156 4.96 27.44 -8.90
N ALA A 157 5.65 26.78 -9.82
CA ALA A 157 6.13 27.37 -11.08
C ALA A 157 5.57 26.60 -12.28
N GLY A 158 5.11 27.29 -13.32
CA GLY A 158 4.52 26.62 -14.47
C GLY A 158 4.27 27.51 -15.69
N SER A 159 3.49 26.97 -16.63
CA SER A 159 3.16 27.62 -17.91
C SER A 159 2.32 28.90 -17.75
N PHE A 160 1.60 29.05 -16.63
CA PHE A 160 0.65 30.15 -16.38
C PHE A 160 1.29 31.46 -15.91
N GLN A 161 2.56 31.41 -15.50
CA GLN A 161 3.33 32.56 -15.01
C GLN A 161 4.74 32.66 -15.65
N GLY A 162 5.06 31.77 -16.59
CA GLY A 162 6.36 31.78 -17.26
C GLY A 162 7.50 31.16 -16.46
N TRP A 163 7.21 30.13 -15.64
CA TRP A 163 8.19 29.39 -14.84
C TRP A 163 9.00 30.24 -13.86
N ASP A 164 8.36 31.23 -13.22
CA ASP A 164 8.97 32.01 -12.15
C ASP A 164 8.75 31.34 -10.77
N ALA A 165 9.82 30.76 -10.23
CA ALA A 165 9.84 30.07 -8.93
C ALA A 165 9.63 30.99 -7.72
N THR A 166 9.67 32.31 -7.88
CA THR A 166 9.53 33.27 -6.77
C THR A 166 8.11 33.84 -6.64
N SER A 167 7.26 33.61 -7.64
CA SER A 167 6.03 34.40 -7.81
C SER A 167 4.83 33.91 -7.00
N ASN A 168 4.67 32.60 -6.86
CA ASN A 168 3.45 31.98 -6.34
C ASN A 168 3.79 31.04 -5.17
N GLU A 169 3.90 31.62 -3.98
CA GLU A 169 4.04 30.89 -2.72
C GLU A 169 2.70 30.21 -2.36
N LEU A 170 2.76 28.94 -1.97
CA LEU A 170 1.67 28.20 -1.36
C LEU A 170 1.75 28.39 0.15
N LEU A 171 0.59 28.49 0.80
CA LEU A 171 0.49 28.73 2.24
C LEU A 171 -0.25 27.57 2.93
N ASP A 172 0.18 27.29 4.16
CA ASP A 172 -0.48 26.36 5.09
C ASP A 172 -1.14 27.20 6.20
N THR A 173 -2.36 27.67 5.93
CA THR A 173 -3.06 28.63 6.81
C THR A 173 -3.73 27.98 8.02
N ASP A 174 -4.06 26.69 7.92
CA ASP A 174 -4.72 25.88 8.93
C ASP A 174 -3.76 24.94 9.69
N SER A 175 -2.48 24.92 9.31
CA SER A 175 -1.42 24.15 9.96
C SER A 175 -1.61 22.63 9.84
N ASP A 176 -2.13 22.17 8.70
CA ASP A 176 -2.33 20.75 8.39
C ASP A 176 -1.21 20.15 7.52
N LEU A 177 -0.20 20.95 7.15
CA LEU A 177 0.92 20.64 6.25
C LEU A 177 0.53 20.45 4.78
N ILE A 178 -0.71 20.77 4.40
CA ILE A 178 -1.15 20.87 3.01
C ILE A 178 -1.06 22.33 2.59
N TYR A 179 -0.04 22.63 1.80
CA TYR A 179 0.21 23.95 1.28
C TYR A 179 -0.70 24.21 0.07
N THR A 180 -1.35 25.38 0.03
CA THR A 180 -2.32 25.72 -1.02
C THR A 180 -2.05 27.08 -1.69
N TYR A 181 -2.33 27.17 -2.98
CA TYR A 181 -2.31 28.42 -3.75
C TYR A 181 -3.45 28.46 -4.76
N THR A 182 -4.18 29.59 -4.80
CA THR A 182 -5.29 29.78 -5.74
C THR A 182 -4.86 30.68 -6.89
N HIS A 183 -4.98 30.16 -8.12
CA HIS A 183 -4.70 30.88 -9.35
C HIS A 183 -5.99 31.16 -10.11
N ASN A 184 -6.25 32.42 -10.43
CA ASN A 184 -7.35 32.85 -11.29
C ASN A 184 -6.79 33.39 -12.61
N TYR A 185 -7.33 32.95 -13.75
CA TYR A 185 -6.90 33.44 -15.06
C TYR A 185 -8.06 33.44 -16.07
N VAL A 186 -7.94 34.28 -17.10
CA VAL A 186 -8.88 34.30 -18.22
C VAL A 186 -8.41 33.29 -19.27
N PRO A 187 -9.19 32.23 -19.59
CA PRO A 187 -8.82 31.29 -20.63
C PRO A 187 -8.82 31.99 -22.00
N VAL A 188 -7.86 31.64 -22.85
CA VAL A 188 -7.76 32.20 -24.22
C VAL A 188 -9.01 31.86 -25.04
N ASN A 189 -9.57 30.68 -24.81
CA ASN A 189 -10.84 30.25 -25.37
C ASN A 189 -11.63 29.43 -24.34
N PRO A 190 -12.73 29.95 -23.77
CA PRO A 190 -13.54 29.23 -22.79
C PRO A 190 -14.11 27.90 -23.30
N ALA A 191 -14.23 27.72 -24.63
CA ALA A 191 -14.75 26.50 -25.24
C ALA A 191 -13.70 25.37 -25.38
N VAL A 192 -12.45 25.60 -24.95
CA VAL A 192 -11.35 24.64 -25.05
C VAL A 192 -10.78 24.39 -23.65
N ASN A 193 -10.39 23.14 -23.38
CA ASN A 193 -9.70 22.79 -22.15
C ASN A 193 -8.30 23.38 -22.17
N ASP A 194 -7.85 23.95 -21.06
CA ASP A 194 -6.46 24.36 -20.93
C ASP A 194 -5.61 23.19 -20.45
N THR A 195 -4.33 23.22 -20.78
CA THR A 195 -3.35 22.29 -20.22
C THR A 195 -2.33 23.10 -19.43
N LEU A 196 -2.27 22.87 -18.13
CA LEU A 196 -1.24 23.44 -17.28
C LEU A 196 -0.10 22.46 -17.11
N ILE A 197 1.11 22.99 -17.19
CA ILE A 197 2.34 22.26 -16.91
C ILE A 197 3.05 23.02 -15.80
N PHE A 198 3.38 22.35 -14.70
CA PHE A 198 3.90 23.01 -13.50
C PHE A 198 4.77 22.08 -12.64
N LYS A 199 5.39 22.65 -11.60
CA LYS A 199 6.10 21.95 -10.53
C LYS A 199 5.81 22.61 -9.19
N TYR A 200 5.72 21.83 -8.12
CA TYR A 200 5.95 22.36 -6.78
C TYR A 200 7.45 22.49 -6.52
N ILE A 201 7.81 23.44 -5.67
CA ILE A 201 9.20 23.76 -5.32
C ILE A 201 9.25 24.00 -3.83
N ASN A 202 10.01 23.21 -3.09
CA ASN A 202 10.27 23.42 -1.68
C ASN A 202 11.46 24.39 -1.48
N ASP A 203 11.36 25.55 -2.11
CA ASP A 203 12.26 26.71 -2.08
C ASP A 203 11.59 27.83 -2.90
N ASN A 204 12.22 28.99 -3.01
CA ASN A 204 11.81 30.07 -3.93
C ASN A 204 12.71 30.16 -5.18
N ALA A 205 13.39 29.07 -5.54
CA ALA A 205 14.28 28.98 -6.69
C ALA A 205 14.40 27.54 -7.21
N PHE A 206 14.82 27.36 -8.47
CA PHE A 206 15.23 26.05 -9.02
C PHE A 206 16.65 25.71 -8.55
N SER A 207 16.75 25.27 -7.30
CA SER A 207 17.99 25.05 -6.55
C SER A 207 18.23 23.57 -6.21
N GLY A 208 17.44 22.65 -6.80
CA GLY A 208 17.46 21.22 -6.49
C GLY A 208 16.37 20.78 -5.51
N PHE A 209 15.52 21.72 -5.07
CA PHE A 209 14.32 21.47 -4.28
C PHE A 209 13.04 21.64 -5.11
N GLU A 210 13.13 21.67 -6.43
CA GLU A 210 11.99 21.46 -7.31
C GLU A 210 11.66 19.96 -7.42
N GLU A 211 10.37 19.66 -7.55
CA GLU A 211 9.94 18.28 -7.79
C GLU A 211 10.55 17.71 -9.07
N ASN A 212 10.85 16.41 -9.05
CA ASN A 212 11.24 15.61 -10.19
C ASN A 212 10.49 14.28 -10.17
N ILE A 213 9.27 14.32 -10.71
CA ILE A 213 8.32 13.21 -10.66
C ILE A 213 8.30 12.38 -11.95
N SER A 214 7.82 11.14 -11.82
CA SER A 214 7.44 10.27 -12.95
C SER A 214 6.11 9.59 -12.62
N GLY A 215 5.38 9.12 -13.65
CA GLY A 215 4.10 8.44 -13.49
C GLY A 215 2.92 9.22 -14.09
N ASP A 216 1.70 8.86 -13.68
CA ASP A 216 0.46 9.27 -14.36
C ASP A 216 0.16 10.78 -14.26
N CYS A 217 0.62 11.45 -13.21
CA CYS A 217 0.47 12.90 -13.05
C CYS A 217 1.61 13.70 -13.74
N ALA A 218 2.65 13.01 -14.22
CA ALA A 218 3.78 13.63 -14.90
C ALA A 218 3.45 13.90 -16.38
N GLN A 219 4.04 14.96 -16.91
CA GLN A 219 3.94 15.32 -18.32
C GLN A 219 4.50 14.19 -19.21
N GLU A 220 3.77 13.83 -20.25
CA GLU A 220 4.22 12.85 -21.25
C GLU A 220 5.56 13.28 -21.86
N GLY A 221 6.52 12.36 -21.91
CA GLY A 221 7.89 12.65 -22.35
C GLY A 221 8.88 12.98 -21.21
N ASP A 222 8.46 12.79 -19.96
CA ASP A 222 9.30 12.69 -18.75
C ASP A 222 10.24 13.91 -18.53
N THR A 223 9.62 15.07 -18.34
CA THR A 223 10.30 16.33 -18.03
C THR A 223 10.41 16.60 -16.53
N GLY A 224 9.92 15.69 -15.69
CA GLY A 224 9.75 15.90 -14.25
C GLY A 224 8.67 16.94 -13.88
N ASN A 225 7.87 17.41 -14.85
CA ASN A 225 6.78 18.36 -14.63
C ASN A 225 5.46 17.63 -14.40
N ARG A 226 4.56 18.24 -13.64
CA ARG A 226 3.14 17.86 -13.56
C ARG A 226 2.39 18.38 -14.78
N GLN A 227 1.36 17.65 -15.22
CA GLN A 227 0.44 18.09 -16.26
C GLN A 227 -1.01 17.93 -15.81
N GLU A 228 -1.82 18.97 -15.96
CA GLU A 228 -3.23 18.96 -15.61
C GLU A 228 -4.10 19.52 -16.76
N ILE A 229 -5.29 18.94 -16.97
CA ILE A 229 -6.25 19.40 -17.98
C ILE A 229 -7.41 20.11 -17.27
N ILE A 230 -7.54 21.40 -17.54
CA ILE A 230 -8.54 22.25 -16.89
C ILE A 230 -9.72 22.42 -17.83
N SER A 231 -10.85 21.81 -17.48
CA SER A 231 -12.10 21.88 -18.24
C SER A 231 -13.24 22.58 -17.50
N GLU A 232 -13.10 22.82 -16.21
CA GLU A 232 -14.12 23.40 -15.35
C GLU A 232 -13.78 24.85 -14.97
N ASN A 233 -14.78 25.62 -14.52
CA ASN A 233 -14.57 26.98 -14.03
C ASN A 233 -13.81 27.00 -12.70
N THR A 234 -13.87 25.92 -11.92
CA THR A 234 -13.15 25.76 -10.66
C THR A 234 -12.61 24.34 -10.57
N THR A 235 -11.30 24.20 -10.40
CA THR A 235 -10.63 22.91 -10.26
C THR A 235 -9.78 22.91 -8.99
N VAL A 236 -9.99 21.94 -8.10
CA VAL A 236 -9.16 21.72 -6.91
C VAL A 236 -8.29 20.51 -7.16
N LEU A 237 -6.97 20.70 -7.16
CA LEU A 237 -6.05 19.58 -7.38
C LEU A 237 -5.99 18.68 -6.14
N PRO A 238 -5.76 17.36 -6.31
CA PRO A 238 -5.41 16.50 -5.20
C PRO A 238 -4.21 17.04 -4.43
N ALA A 239 -4.20 16.86 -3.11
CA ALA A 239 -3.03 17.13 -2.29
C ALA A 239 -2.03 16.00 -2.48
N TYR A 240 -1.20 16.11 -3.53
CA TYR A 240 -0.15 15.15 -3.80
C TYR A 240 0.93 15.22 -2.73
N CYS A 241 1.45 14.07 -2.31
CA CYS A 241 2.66 14.04 -1.51
C CYS A 241 3.80 14.67 -2.30
N TYR A 242 4.50 15.60 -1.68
CA TYR A 242 5.59 16.34 -2.30
C TYR A 242 6.54 15.40 -3.04
N ASN A 243 6.83 15.75 -4.30
CA ASN A 243 7.70 14.97 -5.19
C ASN A 243 7.18 13.56 -5.55
N THR A 244 5.86 13.34 -5.51
CA THR A 244 5.21 12.09 -5.96
C THR A 244 3.92 12.37 -6.75
N CYS A 245 3.38 11.35 -7.42
CA CYS A 245 2.06 11.40 -8.05
C CYS A 245 0.91 10.86 -7.16
N GLU A 246 1.21 10.47 -5.93
CA GLU A 246 0.25 9.87 -5.01
C GLU A 246 -0.01 10.80 -3.82
N THR A 247 -1.03 10.54 -3.01
CA THR A 247 -1.24 11.23 -1.73
C THR A 247 -0.28 10.70 -0.67
N CYS A 248 0.04 11.50 0.36
CA CYS A 248 0.93 11.01 1.42
C CYS A 248 0.27 9.87 2.19
N VAL A 249 1.04 8.80 2.45
CA VAL A 249 0.63 7.67 3.28
C VAL A 249 1.65 7.54 4.41
N SER A 250 1.20 7.73 5.65
CA SER A 250 2.08 7.62 6.81
C SER A 250 2.59 6.19 6.96
N PRO A 251 3.89 6.00 7.27
CA PRO A 251 4.39 4.67 7.62
C PRO A 251 3.64 4.08 8.81
N THR A 252 3.43 2.77 8.77
CA THR A 252 2.82 2.00 9.84
C THR A 252 3.90 1.54 10.81
N VAL A 253 3.66 1.72 12.12
CA VAL A 253 4.55 1.20 13.16
C VAL A 253 4.32 -0.31 13.30
N VAL A 254 5.23 -1.12 12.75
CA VAL A 254 5.14 -2.58 12.75
C VAL A 254 6.00 -3.16 13.87
N THR A 255 5.39 -3.97 14.74
CA THR A 255 6.11 -4.74 15.77
C THR A 255 6.15 -6.22 15.39
N PHE A 256 7.34 -6.69 15.02
CA PHE A 256 7.64 -8.09 14.78
C PHE A 256 7.93 -8.79 16.10
N GLN A 257 7.27 -9.91 16.36
CA GLN A 257 7.45 -10.71 17.56
C GLN A 257 7.68 -12.18 17.20
N VAL A 258 8.64 -12.81 17.86
CA VAL A 258 8.91 -14.25 17.71
C VAL A 258 8.96 -14.95 19.07
N ASP A 259 8.14 -15.97 19.23
CA ASP A 259 8.16 -16.88 20.37
C ASP A 259 9.26 -17.94 20.18
N MET A 260 10.26 -17.89 21.06
CA MET A 260 11.41 -18.77 21.11
C MET A 260 11.33 -19.75 22.30
N SER A 261 10.16 -19.89 22.94
CA SER A 261 10.00 -20.65 24.19
C SER A 261 10.31 -22.14 24.09
N LEU A 262 10.27 -22.71 22.88
CA LEU A 262 10.65 -24.09 22.59
C LEU A 262 12.11 -24.25 22.14
N GLU A 263 12.82 -23.14 21.98
CA GLU A 263 14.16 -23.11 21.42
C GLU A 263 15.24 -22.86 22.48
N THR A 264 16.45 -23.37 22.23
CA THR A 264 17.62 -22.89 22.95
C THR A 264 18.16 -21.64 22.25
N VAL A 265 17.95 -20.48 22.85
CA VAL A 265 18.42 -19.21 22.29
C VAL A 265 19.95 -19.14 22.28
N ASN A 266 20.50 -18.75 21.14
CA ASN A 266 21.92 -18.55 20.91
C ASN A 266 22.47 -17.45 21.85
N ALA A 267 23.73 -17.57 22.27
CA ALA A 267 24.37 -16.57 23.12
C ALA A 267 24.45 -15.17 22.47
N ASN A 268 24.40 -15.10 21.13
CA ASN A 268 24.35 -13.85 20.38
C ASN A 268 22.92 -13.26 20.28
N GLY A 269 21.91 -13.92 20.84
CA GLY A 269 20.51 -13.45 20.83
C GLY A 269 19.76 -13.78 19.54
N VAL A 270 18.58 -13.17 19.39
CA VAL A 270 17.69 -13.34 18.23
C VAL A 270 17.75 -12.10 17.35
N HIS A 271 17.79 -12.31 16.04
CA HIS A 271 17.81 -11.23 15.04
C HIS A 271 16.68 -11.42 14.02
N ILE A 272 16.34 -10.34 13.35
CA ILE A 272 15.41 -10.33 12.21
C ILE A 272 16.13 -9.76 10.98
N ALA A 273 15.95 -10.41 9.84
CA ALA A 273 16.46 -9.93 8.57
C ALA A 273 15.32 -9.81 7.53
N GLY A 274 15.21 -8.65 6.88
CA GLY A 274 14.34 -8.47 5.72
C GLY A 274 14.82 -7.35 4.79
N ALA A 275 14.03 -7.04 3.77
CA ALA A 275 14.35 -6.00 2.80
C ALA A 275 14.54 -4.61 3.43
N PHE A 276 13.82 -4.33 4.52
CA PHE A 276 13.87 -3.06 5.28
C PHE A 276 15.24 -2.75 5.91
N GLN A 277 16.17 -3.70 5.93
CA GLN A 277 17.54 -3.50 6.41
C GLN A 277 18.62 -4.06 5.47
N GLY A 278 18.22 -4.65 4.32
CA GLY A 278 19.14 -5.17 3.32
C GLY A 278 19.58 -6.63 3.51
N TRP A 279 18.78 -7.47 4.17
CA TRP A 279 19.07 -8.89 4.40
C TRP A 279 20.41 -9.19 5.12
N ASP A 280 20.89 -8.29 5.97
CA ASP A 280 21.99 -8.56 6.90
C ASP A 280 21.47 -9.34 8.12
N ALA A 281 22.05 -10.51 8.40
CA ALA A 281 21.68 -11.41 9.48
C ALA A 281 21.98 -10.87 10.88
N GLY A 282 22.93 -9.93 11.00
CA GLY A 282 23.40 -9.40 12.28
C GLY A 282 23.04 -7.93 12.52
N ALA A 283 22.41 -7.25 11.56
CA ALA A 283 22.14 -5.82 11.65
C ALA A 283 21.05 -5.46 12.67
N THR A 284 20.01 -6.29 12.79
CA THR A 284 18.83 -5.97 13.62
C THR A 284 18.63 -7.02 14.72
N THR A 285 19.13 -6.72 15.91
CA THR A 285 18.89 -7.52 17.12
C THR A 285 17.49 -7.26 17.66
N MET A 286 16.78 -8.33 18.05
CA MET A 286 15.48 -8.27 18.73
C MET A 286 15.66 -8.19 20.26
N THR A 287 14.64 -7.70 20.98
CA THR A 287 14.66 -7.56 22.44
C THR A 287 13.77 -8.61 23.10
N ASP A 288 14.29 -9.37 24.08
CA ASP A 288 13.48 -10.29 24.89
C ASP A 288 12.57 -9.51 25.86
N THR A 289 11.27 -9.78 25.79
CA THR A 289 10.24 -9.18 26.65
C THR A 289 10.06 -9.90 27.99
N GLY A 290 10.79 -11.01 28.20
CA GLY A 290 10.85 -11.74 29.47
C GLY A 290 9.95 -12.98 29.56
N SER A 291 9.19 -13.29 28.51
CA SER A 291 8.37 -14.51 28.38
C SER A 291 8.88 -15.52 27.35
N GLY A 292 10.11 -15.33 26.84
CA GLY A 292 10.63 -16.08 25.69
C GLY A 292 10.17 -15.52 24.34
N VAL A 293 9.46 -14.38 24.35
CA VAL A 293 9.03 -13.65 23.16
C VAL A 293 10.00 -12.49 22.92
N TRP A 294 10.56 -12.45 21.73
CA TRP A 294 11.51 -11.43 21.28
C TRP A 294 10.83 -10.47 20.31
N GLU A 295 11.08 -9.17 20.43
CA GLU A 295 10.40 -8.14 19.64
C GLU A 295 11.35 -7.16 18.93
N TYR A 296 10.88 -6.60 17.81
CA TYR A 296 11.49 -5.49 17.09
C TYR A 296 10.41 -4.60 16.47
N THR A 297 10.50 -3.28 16.66
CA THR A 297 9.56 -2.31 16.12
C THR A 297 10.23 -1.42 15.07
N VAL A 298 9.55 -1.22 13.94
CA VAL A 298 10.02 -0.40 12.81
C VAL A 298 8.86 0.27 12.09
N GLU A 299 9.08 1.46 11.55
CA GLU A 299 8.13 2.14 10.67
C GLU A 299 8.31 1.65 9.23
N LEU A 300 7.25 1.08 8.65
CA LEU A 300 7.24 0.58 7.27
C LEU A 300 6.13 1.27 6.48
N ALA A 301 6.46 1.69 5.25
CA ALA A 301 5.43 2.11 4.31
C ALA A 301 4.48 0.92 4.03
N PRO A 302 3.18 1.16 3.76
CA PRO A 302 2.26 0.10 3.38
C PRO A 302 2.75 -0.68 2.15
N GLY A 303 2.57 -2.00 2.17
CA GLY A 303 3.10 -2.90 1.15
C GLY A 303 3.49 -4.28 1.68
N ASP A 304 3.99 -5.13 0.79
CA ASP A 304 4.39 -6.50 1.13
C ASP A 304 5.89 -6.60 1.43
N TYR A 305 6.22 -7.15 2.59
CA TYR A 305 7.60 -7.34 3.04
C TYR A 305 7.86 -8.79 3.36
N GLN A 306 9.02 -9.29 2.93
CA GLN A 306 9.54 -10.58 3.38
C GLN A 306 10.59 -10.39 4.46
N PHE A 307 10.63 -11.33 5.39
CA PHE A 307 11.56 -11.34 6.52
C PHE A 307 11.82 -12.75 7.03
N LYS A 308 12.83 -12.88 7.89
CA LYS A 308 13.24 -14.14 8.51
C LYS A 308 13.80 -13.92 9.91
N TYR A 309 13.46 -14.79 10.85
CA TYR A 309 14.10 -14.79 12.17
C TYR A 309 15.38 -15.64 12.19
N ILE A 310 16.35 -15.22 13.00
CA ILE A 310 17.65 -15.85 13.11
C ILE A 310 17.96 -16.05 14.59
N ASN A 311 18.21 -17.28 15.00
CA ASN A 311 18.65 -17.61 16.35
C ASN A 311 20.19 -17.57 16.42
N GLY A 312 20.71 -16.35 16.49
CA GLY A 312 22.12 -16.00 16.35
C GLY A 312 22.23 -14.71 15.56
N ASN A 313 23.39 -14.45 14.94
CA ASN A 313 23.66 -13.22 14.19
C ASN A 313 24.41 -13.45 12.87
N THR A 314 24.45 -14.69 12.39
CA THR A 314 25.00 -15.06 11.07
C THR A 314 24.08 -16.04 10.36
N TRP A 315 24.16 -16.13 9.04
CA TRP A 315 23.39 -17.11 8.26
C TRP A 315 23.80 -18.57 8.55
N ASP A 316 25.00 -18.79 9.10
CA ASP A 316 25.46 -20.10 9.57
C ASP A 316 24.84 -20.50 10.92
N ASN A 317 24.21 -19.55 11.64
CA ASN A 317 23.43 -19.87 12.82
C ASN A 317 22.06 -20.44 12.43
N PRO A 318 21.38 -21.17 13.34
CA PRO A 318 20.03 -21.62 13.09
C PRO A 318 19.15 -20.45 12.65
N ASN A 319 18.56 -20.59 11.46
CA ASN A 319 17.62 -19.67 10.88
C ASN A 319 16.42 -20.46 10.36
N GLU A 320 15.33 -19.76 10.07
CA GLU A 320 14.06 -20.46 9.89
C GLU A 320 14.00 -21.42 8.69
N SER A 321 13.32 -22.54 8.88
CA SER A 321 12.93 -23.49 7.84
C SER A 321 11.41 -23.65 7.89
N LEU A 322 10.72 -22.77 7.17
CA LEU A 322 9.27 -22.58 7.32
C LEU A 322 8.48 -23.68 6.59
N PRO A 323 7.34 -24.12 7.16
CA PRO A 323 6.37 -24.95 6.45
C PRO A 323 5.79 -24.24 5.23
N GLY A 324 5.29 -25.01 4.25
CA GLY A 324 4.72 -24.51 3.00
C GLY A 324 3.65 -23.43 3.16
N GLU A 325 2.83 -23.53 4.20
CA GLU A 325 1.70 -22.63 4.43
C GLU A 325 2.09 -21.17 4.73
N CYS A 326 3.30 -20.94 5.25
CA CYS A 326 3.80 -19.60 5.56
C CYS A 326 5.17 -19.31 4.92
N ASN A 327 5.55 -20.11 3.93
CA ASN A 327 6.77 -19.94 3.18
C ASN A 327 6.45 -19.20 1.88
N VAL A 328 6.94 -17.96 1.79
CA VAL A 328 6.94 -17.17 0.57
C VAL A 328 8.38 -17.02 0.12
N GLY A 329 8.77 -17.80 -0.91
CA GLY A 329 10.11 -17.76 -1.47
C GLY A 329 11.22 -18.16 -0.51
N GLY A 330 10.93 -18.91 0.56
CA GLY A 330 11.86 -19.30 1.62
C GLY A 330 11.79 -18.46 2.89
N ASN A 331 10.94 -17.43 2.90
CA ASN A 331 10.85 -16.43 3.97
C ASN A 331 9.42 -16.32 4.52
N ARG A 332 9.26 -15.62 5.64
CA ARG A 332 7.95 -15.13 6.08
C ARG A 332 7.56 -13.91 5.25
N SER A 333 6.26 -13.64 5.15
CA SER A 333 5.73 -12.42 4.54
C SER A 333 4.74 -11.71 5.46
N ILE A 334 4.70 -10.39 5.37
CA ILE A 334 3.68 -9.54 5.99
C ILE A 334 3.20 -8.52 4.95
N THR A 335 1.88 -8.29 4.92
CA THR A 335 1.29 -7.14 4.26
C THR A 335 1.10 -6.06 5.32
N VAL A 336 1.79 -4.94 5.15
CA VAL A 336 1.67 -3.75 6.01
C VAL A 336 0.51 -2.92 5.49
N LEU A 337 -0.50 -2.70 6.33
CA LEU A 337 -1.69 -1.92 6.01
C LEU A 337 -1.49 -0.43 6.33
N GLU A 338 -2.32 0.45 5.78
CA GLU A 338 -2.36 1.88 6.15
C GLU A 338 -3.04 2.06 7.51
N GLU A 339 -2.29 1.88 8.60
CA GLU A 339 -2.82 2.00 9.96
C GLU A 339 -1.76 2.55 10.93
N ALA A 340 -2.18 2.96 12.13
CA ALA A 340 -1.24 3.55 13.09
C ALA A 340 -0.18 2.54 13.57
N SER A 341 -0.56 1.26 13.73
CA SER A 341 0.35 0.21 14.20
C SER A 341 -0.15 -1.18 13.85
N GLN A 342 0.77 -2.10 13.58
CA GLN A 342 0.49 -3.52 13.30
C GLN A 342 1.42 -4.41 14.14
N GLU A 343 0.91 -5.51 14.68
CA GLU A 343 1.71 -6.49 15.41
C GLU A 343 1.65 -7.85 14.72
N VAL A 344 2.80 -8.53 14.61
CA VAL A 344 2.88 -9.89 14.09
C VAL A 344 3.62 -10.76 15.08
N LEU A 345 2.92 -11.76 15.64
CA LEU A 345 3.51 -12.78 16.51
C LEU A 345 3.60 -14.10 15.76
N ASN A 346 4.81 -14.67 15.71
CA ASN A 346 5.06 -15.98 15.16
C ASN A 346 5.76 -16.88 16.16
N CYS A 347 5.47 -18.18 16.13
CA CYS A 347 6.34 -19.16 16.74
C CYS A 347 7.52 -19.44 15.80
N TYR A 348 8.73 -19.50 16.36
CA TYR A 348 9.93 -19.80 15.58
C TYR A 348 9.80 -21.13 14.83
N ASN A 349 10.18 -21.17 13.54
CA ASN A 349 10.02 -22.34 12.65
C ASN A 349 8.58 -22.84 12.42
N GLN A 350 7.55 -22.12 12.87
CA GLN A 350 6.15 -22.52 12.70
C GLN A 350 5.31 -21.37 12.14
N CYS A 351 4.18 -21.71 11.50
CA CYS A 351 3.31 -20.70 10.88
C CYS A 351 2.40 -20.00 11.89
N GLY A 352 2.03 -20.68 12.98
CA GLY A 352 1.14 -20.14 14.00
C GLY A 352 1.81 -19.15 14.95
N SER A 353 0.99 -18.38 15.66
CA SER A 353 1.40 -17.55 16.80
C SER A 353 1.49 -18.34 18.11
N LEU A 354 0.90 -19.54 18.15
CA LEU A 354 1.00 -20.47 19.26
C LEU A 354 2.01 -21.55 18.90
N CYS A 355 3.04 -21.72 19.74
CA CYS A 355 4.04 -22.76 19.55
C CYS A 355 3.49 -24.15 19.85
N GLU A 356 3.56 -25.03 18.85
CA GLU A 356 3.28 -26.46 19.00
C GLU A 356 4.56 -27.22 19.39
N VAL A 357 4.43 -28.19 20.29
CA VAL A 357 5.57 -28.99 20.75
C VAL A 357 6.01 -29.95 19.66
N ASP A 358 7.33 -30.02 19.43
CA ASP A 358 7.94 -30.92 18.47
C ASP A 358 7.60 -32.40 18.72
N PRO A 359 7.39 -33.20 17.65
CA PRO A 359 7.21 -34.64 17.77
C PRO A 359 8.42 -35.34 18.37
N LEU A 360 8.18 -36.48 19.04
CA LEU A 360 9.26 -37.28 19.62
C LEU A 360 10.28 -37.74 18.56
N PRO A 361 11.56 -37.91 18.91
CA PRO A 361 12.54 -38.48 18.00
C PRO A 361 12.14 -39.89 17.56
N ALA A 362 12.22 -40.16 16.26
CA ALA A 362 11.83 -41.44 15.67
C ALA A 362 12.61 -41.72 14.38
N ASP A 363 12.69 -43.01 14.00
CA ASP A 363 13.41 -43.41 12.79
C ASP A 363 12.58 -43.13 11.54
N ILE A 364 13.18 -42.45 10.57
CA ILE A 364 12.60 -42.20 9.25
C ILE A 364 13.46 -42.89 8.21
N THR A 365 12.83 -43.77 7.42
CA THR A 365 13.48 -44.42 6.28
C THR A 365 13.14 -43.68 4.99
N PHE A 366 14.18 -43.20 4.33
CA PHE A 366 14.14 -42.54 3.03
C PHE A 366 14.62 -43.51 1.96
N SER A 367 13.91 -43.54 0.84
CA SER A 367 14.24 -44.36 -0.32
C SER A 367 14.30 -43.49 -1.57
N LEU A 368 15.35 -43.65 -2.38
CA LEU A 368 15.61 -42.85 -3.57
C LEU A 368 15.91 -43.76 -4.75
N ASP A 369 15.10 -43.69 -5.80
CA ASP A 369 15.33 -44.36 -7.06
C ASP A 369 16.28 -43.54 -7.94
N MET A 370 17.39 -44.18 -8.34
CA MET A 370 18.45 -43.61 -9.17
C MET A 370 18.46 -44.21 -10.60
N ASN A 371 17.56 -45.13 -10.93
CA ASN A 371 17.57 -45.89 -12.20
C ASN A 371 17.37 -45.00 -13.44
N GLY A 372 16.82 -43.80 -13.29
CA GLY A 372 16.58 -42.84 -14.38
C GLY A 372 17.78 -41.99 -14.79
N LEU A 373 18.92 -42.10 -14.07
CA LEU A 373 20.07 -41.22 -14.28
C LEU A 373 21.11 -41.83 -15.23
N GLU A 374 21.75 -40.99 -16.05
CA GLU A 374 22.83 -41.41 -16.96
C GLU A 374 24.09 -41.87 -16.20
N ALA A 375 24.33 -41.32 -15.01
CA ALA A 375 25.45 -41.68 -14.15
C ALA A 375 25.15 -41.43 -12.67
N ILE A 376 25.58 -42.38 -11.83
CA ILE A 376 25.66 -42.24 -10.38
C ILE A 376 27.10 -41.89 -10.04
N SER A 377 27.29 -40.84 -9.23
CA SER A 377 28.61 -40.37 -8.84
C SER A 377 29.36 -41.41 -8.01
N PRO A 378 30.66 -41.65 -8.26
CA PRO A 378 31.48 -42.53 -7.41
C PRO A 378 31.66 -41.97 -5.98
N ASP A 379 31.40 -40.66 -5.78
CA ASP A 379 31.45 -40.01 -4.46
C ASP A 379 30.20 -40.31 -3.61
N GLY A 380 29.24 -41.06 -4.15
CA GLY A 380 28.11 -41.63 -3.43
C GLY A 380 26.81 -40.83 -3.56
N VAL A 381 25.77 -41.40 -2.95
CA VAL A 381 24.41 -40.84 -2.86
C VAL A 381 24.13 -40.49 -1.41
N TRP A 382 23.66 -39.29 -1.15
CA TRP A 382 23.55 -38.74 0.21
C TRP A 382 22.19 -38.11 0.46
N LEU A 383 21.77 -38.17 1.72
CA LEU A 383 20.63 -37.43 2.27
C LEU A 383 21.16 -36.32 3.19
N ILE A 384 20.71 -35.09 2.94
CA ILE A 384 20.99 -33.91 3.75
C ILE A 384 19.67 -33.23 4.16
N GLY A 385 19.63 -32.56 5.31
CA GLY A 385 18.44 -31.81 5.69
C GLY A 385 18.57 -31.08 7.02
N GLY A 386 17.55 -30.30 7.39
CA GLY A 386 17.58 -29.53 8.65
C GLY A 386 17.68 -30.39 9.90
N PHE A 387 17.26 -31.66 9.83
CA PHE A 387 17.29 -32.62 10.94
C PHE A 387 18.57 -33.46 11.02
N THR A 388 19.49 -33.36 10.05
CA THR A 388 20.77 -34.05 10.15
C THR A 388 21.64 -33.39 11.22
N ASN A 389 22.69 -34.07 11.68
CA ASN A 389 23.56 -33.53 12.72
C ASN A 389 25.05 -33.62 12.34
N PRO A 390 25.71 -32.49 12.02
CA PRO A 390 25.17 -31.14 11.87
C PRO A 390 24.07 -31.01 10.78
N PRO A 391 23.25 -29.95 10.80
CA PRO A 391 22.26 -29.73 9.74
C PRO A 391 22.90 -29.65 8.35
N TRP A 392 22.15 -30.06 7.34
CA TRP A 392 22.52 -30.02 5.93
C TRP A 392 23.81 -30.78 5.60
N GLN A 393 24.69 -30.21 4.77
CA GLN A 393 25.87 -30.86 4.21
C GLN A 393 26.81 -31.41 5.29
N GLY A 394 26.88 -30.75 6.46
CA GLY A 394 27.75 -31.15 7.57
C GLY A 394 27.39 -32.50 8.20
N GLY A 395 26.11 -32.90 8.15
CA GLY A 395 25.60 -34.17 8.69
C GLY A 395 25.07 -35.12 7.63
N ALA A 396 25.59 -35.01 6.40
CA ALA A 396 25.18 -35.85 5.28
C ALA A 396 25.19 -37.33 5.66
N THR A 397 24.08 -38.01 5.37
CA THR A 397 23.89 -39.44 5.63
C THR A 397 24.00 -40.19 4.32
N GLN A 398 24.96 -41.11 4.22
CA GLN A 398 25.14 -41.92 3.01
C GLN A 398 23.96 -42.87 2.83
N MET A 399 23.42 -42.94 1.62
CA MET A 399 22.40 -43.91 1.23
C MET A 399 23.08 -45.11 0.54
N THR A 400 22.55 -46.32 0.74
CA THR A 400 23.11 -47.55 0.16
C THR A 400 22.11 -48.33 -0.68
N ASP A 401 22.61 -49.01 -1.71
CA ASP A 401 21.88 -49.93 -2.58
C ASP A 401 22.47 -51.35 -2.39
N ASP A 402 22.17 -51.95 -1.23
CA ASP A 402 22.78 -53.21 -0.81
C ASP A 402 22.33 -54.41 -1.66
N ASN A 403 21.14 -54.31 -2.27
CA ASN A 403 20.52 -55.32 -3.13
C ASN A 403 20.76 -55.09 -4.63
N SER A 404 21.39 -53.98 -5.01
CA SER A 404 21.73 -53.64 -6.40
C SER A 404 20.51 -53.54 -7.31
N ASP A 405 19.40 -52.97 -6.81
CA ASP A 405 18.18 -52.70 -7.59
C ASP A 405 18.04 -51.23 -8.00
N GLY A 406 19.05 -50.41 -7.71
CA GLY A 406 19.08 -48.98 -8.03
C GLY A 406 18.28 -48.10 -7.09
N ILE A 407 17.70 -48.67 -6.01
CA ILE A 407 17.01 -47.93 -4.95
C ILE A 407 17.96 -47.78 -3.76
N TYR A 408 18.37 -46.55 -3.52
CA TYR A 408 19.23 -46.18 -2.42
C TYR A 408 18.40 -45.90 -1.17
N ILE A 409 18.81 -46.44 -0.02
CA ILE A 409 18.06 -46.36 1.23
C ILE A 409 18.94 -45.77 2.34
N ALA A 410 18.37 -44.90 3.16
CA ALA A 410 18.94 -44.48 4.43
C ALA A 410 17.87 -44.39 5.52
N THR A 411 18.20 -44.86 6.72
CA THR A 411 17.36 -44.67 7.92
C THR A 411 18.12 -43.82 8.92
N LEU A 412 17.46 -42.81 9.46
CA LEU A 412 18.03 -41.96 10.50
C LEU A 412 16.99 -41.60 11.56
N ASN A 413 17.46 -41.40 12.79
CA ASN A 413 16.63 -40.93 13.89
C ASN A 413 16.46 -39.41 13.78
N ALA A 414 15.31 -38.96 13.30
CA ALA A 414 15.01 -37.54 13.15
C ALA A 414 14.44 -36.98 14.46
N ALA A 415 14.88 -35.78 14.83
CA ALA A 415 14.43 -35.00 16.00
C ALA A 415 14.23 -33.52 15.63
N GLY A 416 13.62 -32.74 16.51
CA GLY A 416 13.32 -31.32 16.27
C GLY A 416 11.97 -31.11 15.56
N PRO A 417 11.84 -30.09 14.70
CA PRO A 417 10.55 -29.62 14.19
C PRO A 417 9.74 -30.70 13.48
N ALA A 418 8.41 -30.56 13.57
CA ALA A 418 7.47 -31.45 12.89
C ALA A 418 7.68 -31.42 11.37
N ASN A 419 7.75 -30.23 10.79
CA ASN A 419 8.03 -30.05 9.37
C ASN A 419 9.53 -30.02 9.16
N ILE A 420 10.04 -31.02 8.45
CA ILE A 420 11.44 -31.10 8.05
C ILE A 420 11.60 -30.80 6.57
N GLN A 421 12.73 -30.20 6.24
CA GLN A 421 13.18 -30.00 4.87
C GLN A 421 14.46 -30.82 4.61
N TYR A 422 14.58 -31.39 3.41
CA TYR A 422 15.69 -32.23 3.01
C TYR A 422 15.95 -32.20 1.50
N LYS A 423 17.10 -32.75 1.10
CA LYS A 423 17.50 -32.96 -0.28
C LYS A 423 18.28 -34.25 -0.42
N PHE A 424 18.26 -34.81 -1.61
CA PHE A 424 19.23 -35.83 -2.02
C PHE A 424 20.41 -35.19 -2.77
N VAL A 425 21.57 -35.84 -2.71
CA VAL A 425 22.80 -35.42 -3.39
C VAL A 425 23.42 -36.60 -4.12
N ASN A 426 23.78 -36.41 -5.38
CA ASN A 426 24.48 -37.40 -6.21
C ASN A 426 25.94 -36.95 -6.43
N GLY A 427 26.80 -37.16 -5.43
CA GLY A 427 28.23 -36.84 -5.49
C GLY A 427 28.77 -36.12 -4.26
N ASP A 428 29.81 -35.30 -4.45
CA ASP A 428 30.39 -34.46 -3.40
C ASP A 428 29.34 -33.51 -2.81
N VAL A 429 29.07 -33.67 -1.51
CA VAL A 429 28.07 -32.89 -0.75
C VAL A 429 28.43 -31.42 -0.58
N SER A 430 29.67 -31.01 -0.86
CA SER A 430 30.08 -29.61 -0.82
C SER A 430 29.84 -28.85 -2.13
N VAL A 431 29.36 -29.54 -3.17
CA VAL A 431 29.10 -28.97 -4.50
C VAL A 431 27.59 -28.88 -4.71
N SER A 432 27.07 -27.66 -4.77
CA SER A 432 25.63 -27.38 -4.88
C SER A 432 24.96 -27.98 -6.12
N GLU A 433 25.70 -28.14 -7.21
CA GLU A 433 25.23 -28.72 -8.48
C GLU A 433 24.95 -30.23 -8.38
N ASN A 434 25.47 -30.89 -7.34
CA ASN A 434 25.17 -32.29 -7.06
C ASN A 434 23.87 -32.47 -6.28
N GLU A 435 23.33 -31.38 -5.71
CA GLU A 435 22.05 -31.40 -4.99
C GLU A 435 20.86 -31.36 -5.95
N GLU A 436 19.74 -31.94 -5.54
CA GLU A 436 18.46 -31.72 -6.23
C GLU A 436 18.08 -30.23 -6.23
N ASN A 437 17.47 -29.77 -7.32
CA ASN A 437 16.99 -28.41 -7.44
C ASN A 437 15.82 -28.23 -8.42
N ALA A 438 16.11 -27.98 -9.70
CA ALA A 438 15.09 -27.50 -10.66
C ALA A 438 14.00 -28.54 -10.93
N GLY A 439 14.34 -29.84 -10.88
CA GLY A 439 13.37 -30.88 -11.17
C GLY A 439 12.40 -31.18 -10.01
N ILE A 440 12.61 -30.55 -8.85
CA ILE A 440 11.66 -30.57 -7.72
C ILE A 440 10.92 -29.24 -7.52
N GLU A 441 11.00 -28.28 -8.46
CA GLU A 441 10.31 -26.97 -8.33
C GLU A 441 8.79 -27.10 -8.07
N LEU A 442 8.12 -28.08 -8.69
CA LEU A 442 6.66 -28.24 -8.61
C LEU A 442 6.17 -28.92 -7.33
N CYS A 443 7.05 -29.57 -6.57
CA CYS A 443 6.72 -30.37 -5.39
C CYS A 443 7.60 -30.08 -4.18
N GLY A 444 8.63 -29.24 -4.36
CA GLY A 444 9.50 -28.74 -3.34
C GLY A 444 9.04 -27.38 -2.84
N ILE A 445 9.71 -26.92 -1.79
CA ILE A 445 9.50 -25.62 -1.17
C ILE A 445 10.71 -24.73 -1.44
N ALA A 446 10.49 -23.47 -1.76
CA ALA A 446 11.58 -22.52 -1.97
C ALA A 446 12.44 -22.38 -0.70
N ASN A 447 13.76 -22.32 -0.88
CA ASN A 447 14.74 -22.32 0.22
C ASN A 447 15.31 -20.92 0.55
N GLY A 448 14.88 -19.86 -0.13
CA GLY A 448 15.35 -18.50 0.12
C GLY A 448 16.58 -18.07 -0.67
N ILE A 449 17.24 -18.99 -1.39
CA ILE A 449 18.48 -18.75 -2.13
C ILE A 449 18.40 -19.22 -3.60
N GLY A 450 17.19 -19.28 -4.16
CA GLY A 450 16.96 -19.64 -5.56
C GLY A 450 16.92 -21.15 -5.83
N GLY A 451 16.66 -21.97 -4.81
CA GLY A 451 16.44 -23.39 -5.00
C GLY A 451 15.27 -23.95 -4.18
N PHE A 452 15.10 -25.26 -4.25
CA PHE A 452 13.96 -25.96 -3.64
C PHE A 452 14.42 -27.08 -2.72
N ASN A 453 13.67 -27.34 -1.65
CA ASN A 453 13.87 -28.47 -0.76
C ASN A 453 12.64 -29.38 -0.78
N ARG A 454 12.85 -30.69 -0.58
CA ARG A 454 11.74 -31.60 -0.27
C ARG A 454 11.26 -31.35 1.15
N THR A 455 10.00 -31.67 1.43
CA THR A 455 9.39 -31.49 2.75
C THR A 455 8.75 -32.77 3.26
N HIS A 456 8.67 -32.91 4.59
CA HIS A 456 7.91 -33.98 5.23
C HIS A 456 7.46 -33.55 6.63
N ALA A 457 6.24 -33.91 7.02
CA ALA A 457 5.70 -33.69 8.35
C ALA A 457 5.83 -34.98 9.18
N ARG A 458 6.71 -34.98 10.17
CA ARG A 458 7.07 -36.13 11.00
C ARG A 458 5.93 -36.50 11.95
N SER A 459 5.64 -37.79 12.04
CA SER A 459 4.63 -38.32 12.96
C SER A 459 5.11 -38.47 14.42
N GLY A 460 6.42 -38.43 14.66
CA GLY A 460 7.03 -38.77 15.95
C GLY A 460 7.04 -40.26 16.26
N SER A 461 6.79 -41.11 15.26
CA SER A 461 6.89 -42.56 15.30
C SER A 461 7.68 -43.07 14.10
N ASN A 462 8.16 -44.31 14.15
CA ASN A 462 8.96 -44.86 13.06
C ASN A 462 8.13 -44.91 11.77
N GLU A 463 8.71 -44.41 10.67
CA GLU A 463 8.02 -44.29 9.39
C GLU A 463 8.94 -44.61 8.21
N THR A 464 8.33 -45.11 7.13
CA THR A 464 8.99 -45.34 5.84
C THR A 464 8.29 -44.47 4.82
N LEU A 465 9.05 -43.56 4.20
CA LEU A 465 8.51 -42.66 3.19
C LEU A 465 8.35 -43.40 1.85
N ALA A 466 7.53 -42.82 0.97
CA ALA A 466 7.46 -43.29 -0.42
C ALA A 466 8.82 -43.13 -1.10
N ILE A 467 9.08 -43.96 -2.12
CA ILE A 467 10.29 -43.86 -2.94
C ILE A 467 10.23 -42.53 -3.71
N ALA A 468 11.27 -41.71 -3.56
CA ALA A 468 11.48 -40.50 -4.34
C ALA A 468 12.36 -40.79 -5.56
N CYS A 469 12.30 -39.96 -6.59
CA CYS A 469 13.22 -40.00 -7.72
C CYS A 469 14.13 -38.78 -7.73
N PHE A 470 15.42 -38.99 -8.00
CA PHE A 470 16.40 -37.92 -7.91
C PHE A 470 16.09 -36.78 -8.87
N ASP A 471 16.04 -35.57 -8.30
CA ASP A 471 15.73 -34.31 -8.97
C ASP A 471 14.41 -34.38 -9.76
N GLN A 472 13.41 -35.10 -9.22
CA GLN A 472 12.09 -35.26 -9.82
C GLN A 472 10.99 -35.34 -8.76
N CYS A 473 9.80 -34.84 -9.12
CA CYS A 473 8.63 -34.88 -8.24
C CYS A 473 7.98 -36.25 -8.14
N ASP A 474 7.94 -36.98 -9.25
CA ASP A 474 7.42 -38.34 -9.30
C ASP A 474 8.34 -39.20 -10.15
N CYS A 475 8.31 -40.50 -9.87
CA CYS A 475 9.14 -41.51 -10.51
C CYS A 475 8.65 -41.97 -11.88
N GLU A 476 7.80 -41.16 -12.53
CA GLU A 476 7.23 -41.52 -13.82
C GLU A 476 8.21 -41.29 -14.98
N SER A 477 8.54 -42.40 -15.64
CA SER A 477 9.18 -42.42 -16.94
C SER A 477 8.26 -41.80 -18.00
N SER A 478 8.68 -40.67 -18.58
CA SER A 478 8.33 -40.18 -19.93
C SER A 478 6.85 -39.84 -20.26
N VAL A 479 6.58 -38.54 -20.46
CA VAL A 479 5.75 -37.86 -21.49
C VAL A 479 4.32 -38.36 -21.86
N GLU A 480 3.75 -39.44 -21.31
CA GLU A 480 2.45 -39.94 -21.77
C GLU A 480 1.21 -39.44 -21.00
N GLU A 481 1.31 -38.98 -19.75
CA GLU A 481 0.11 -38.50 -19.03
C GLU A 481 -0.48 -37.20 -19.63
N THR A 482 0.36 -36.33 -20.19
CA THR A 482 -0.10 -35.10 -20.85
C THR A 482 -0.95 -35.38 -22.10
N ALA A 483 -0.81 -36.56 -22.73
CA ALA A 483 -1.63 -36.97 -23.88
C ALA A 483 -3.04 -37.44 -23.47
N LEU A 484 -3.18 -38.01 -22.27
CA LEU A 484 -4.47 -38.44 -21.71
C LEU A 484 -5.33 -37.24 -21.27
N LEU A 485 -4.73 -36.24 -20.62
CA LEU A 485 -5.46 -35.04 -20.19
C LEU A 485 -5.96 -34.19 -21.37
N ASN A 486 -5.20 -34.10 -22.46
CA ASN A 486 -5.58 -33.35 -23.66
C ASN A 486 -6.66 -34.03 -24.51
N SER A 487 -6.95 -35.32 -24.28
CA SER A 487 -7.95 -36.09 -25.02
C SER A 487 -9.21 -36.40 -24.20
N LEU A 488 -9.20 -36.12 -22.89
CA LEU A 488 -10.33 -36.35 -22.01
C LEU A 488 -11.48 -35.37 -22.32
N ASN A 489 -12.60 -35.88 -22.84
CA ASN A 489 -13.83 -35.12 -23.01
C ASN A 489 -15.01 -35.83 -22.33
N ILE A 490 -15.80 -35.07 -21.57
CA ILE A 490 -16.95 -35.56 -20.82
C ILE A 490 -18.20 -34.83 -21.31
N TYR A 491 -19.16 -35.57 -21.86
CA TYR A 491 -20.37 -34.95 -22.41
C TYR A 491 -21.60 -35.89 -22.45
N PRO A 492 -22.83 -35.33 -22.37
CA PRO A 492 -23.11 -33.96 -21.96
C PRO A 492 -22.77 -33.74 -20.47
N ASN A 493 -22.29 -32.55 -20.13
CA ASN A 493 -22.15 -32.10 -18.75
C ASN A 493 -22.88 -30.75 -18.60
N PRO A 494 -24.02 -30.67 -17.89
CA PRO A 494 -24.61 -31.71 -17.03
C PRO A 494 -25.25 -32.88 -17.81
N ALA A 495 -25.13 -34.11 -17.28
CA ALA A 495 -25.76 -35.31 -17.81
C ALA A 495 -27.10 -35.60 -17.11
N THR A 496 -28.12 -36.00 -17.88
CA THR A 496 -29.47 -36.34 -17.33
C THR A 496 -29.86 -37.81 -17.50
N ASP A 497 -29.36 -38.49 -18.54
CA ASP A 497 -29.62 -39.93 -18.79
C ASP A 497 -28.32 -40.74 -18.81
N ARG A 498 -27.32 -40.24 -19.53
CA ARG A 498 -26.00 -40.85 -19.68
C ARG A 498 -24.90 -39.81 -19.76
N VAL A 499 -23.69 -40.21 -19.41
CA VAL A 499 -22.46 -39.45 -19.63
C VAL A 499 -21.53 -40.27 -20.50
N ASN A 500 -20.95 -39.62 -21.51
CA ASN A 500 -19.88 -40.19 -22.31
C ASN A 500 -18.55 -39.61 -21.84
N ILE A 501 -17.55 -40.47 -21.72
CA ILE A 501 -16.17 -40.12 -21.39
C ILE A 501 -15.33 -40.65 -22.54
N THR A 502 -14.70 -39.75 -23.29
CA THR A 502 -13.72 -40.12 -24.33
C THR A 502 -12.33 -39.73 -23.89
N PHE A 503 -11.34 -40.55 -24.21
CA PHE A 503 -9.91 -40.33 -23.96
C PHE A 503 -9.14 -41.09 -25.04
N ALA A 504 -7.87 -40.77 -25.28
CA ALA A 504 -7.01 -41.52 -26.18
C ALA A 504 -6.03 -42.38 -25.37
N SER A 505 -6.12 -43.71 -25.45
CA SER A 505 -5.16 -44.60 -24.79
C SER A 505 -4.86 -45.86 -25.60
N GLU A 506 -3.59 -46.27 -25.66
CA GLU A 506 -3.17 -47.54 -26.26
C GLU A 506 -3.16 -48.73 -25.26
N ARG A 507 -3.63 -48.52 -24.01
CA ARG A 507 -3.62 -49.51 -22.92
C ARG A 507 -4.99 -49.69 -22.27
N GLU A 508 -5.14 -50.76 -21.49
CA GLU A 508 -6.34 -50.94 -20.65
C GLU A 508 -6.32 -49.94 -19.48
N LEU A 509 -7.40 -49.16 -19.34
CA LEU A 509 -7.53 -48.13 -18.29
C LEU A 509 -8.73 -48.43 -17.39
N THR A 510 -8.62 -48.12 -16.10
CA THR A 510 -9.77 -48.17 -15.19
C THR A 510 -10.36 -46.77 -15.02
N VAL A 511 -11.59 -46.56 -15.50
CA VAL A 511 -12.31 -45.30 -15.32
C VAL A 511 -13.09 -45.35 -14.02
N LYS A 512 -12.86 -44.38 -13.12
CA LYS A 512 -13.57 -44.22 -11.85
C LYS A 512 -14.30 -42.88 -11.81
N LEU A 513 -15.59 -42.91 -11.49
CA LEU A 513 -16.35 -41.69 -11.16
C LEU A 513 -16.45 -41.58 -9.66
N VAL A 514 -16.18 -40.38 -9.14
CA VAL A 514 -16.29 -40.07 -7.72
C VAL A 514 -17.35 -38.99 -7.49
N ASN A 515 -18.07 -39.08 -6.36
CA ASN A 515 -18.96 -38.00 -5.93
C ASN A 515 -18.15 -36.87 -5.25
N VAL A 516 -18.85 -35.81 -4.83
CA VAL A 516 -18.26 -34.65 -4.13
C VAL A 516 -17.69 -34.97 -2.75
N LEU A 517 -17.92 -36.18 -2.24
CA LEU A 517 -17.35 -36.70 -0.99
C LEU A 517 -16.20 -37.70 -1.26
N SER A 518 -15.67 -37.73 -2.49
CA SER A 518 -14.58 -38.60 -2.95
C SER A 518 -14.88 -40.10 -2.90
N GLN A 519 -16.15 -40.49 -2.83
CA GLN A 519 -16.56 -41.89 -2.89
C GLN A 519 -16.71 -42.34 -4.34
N ILE A 520 -16.18 -43.53 -4.67
CA ILE A 520 -16.30 -44.11 -6.01
C ILE A 520 -17.75 -44.56 -6.23
N VAL A 521 -18.45 -43.91 -7.15
CA VAL A 521 -19.83 -44.23 -7.54
C VAL A 521 -19.93 -45.11 -8.78
N HIS A 522 -18.82 -45.25 -9.52
CA HIS A 522 -18.68 -46.17 -10.65
C HIS A 522 -17.20 -46.49 -10.91
N SER A 523 -16.91 -47.72 -11.33
CA SER A 523 -15.57 -48.15 -11.72
C SER A 523 -15.67 -49.24 -12.80
N GLU A 524 -15.01 -49.04 -13.93
CA GLU A 524 -15.00 -49.99 -15.04
C GLU A 524 -13.60 -50.05 -15.68
N LEU A 525 -13.18 -51.25 -16.09
CA LEU A 525 -11.97 -51.45 -16.91
C LEU A 525 -12.35 -51.31 -18.38
N VAL A 526 -11.61 -50.48 -19.11
CA VAL A 526 -11.95 -50.02 -20.45
C VAL A 526 -10.75 -50.22 -21.36
N ILE A 527 -11.01 -50.76 -22.55
CA ILE A 527 -9.98 -51.08 -23.56
C ILE A 527 -10.17 -50.21 -24.82
N ASN A 528 -11.22 -49.37 -24.84
CA ASN A 528 -11.57 -48.50 -25.97
C ASN A 528 -11.59 -47.03 -25.52
N ASP A 529 -11.37 -46.12 -26.46
CA ASP A 529 -11.32 -44.66 -26.30
C ASP A 529 -12.68 -43.98 -25.92
N LEU A 530 -13.71 -44.77 -25.56
CA LEU A 530 -15.04 -44.29 -25.21
C LEU A 530 -15.69 -45.18 -24.15
N VAL A 531 -16.22 -44.54 -23.11
CA VAL A 531 -17.10 -45.12 -22.09
C VAL A 531 -18.43 -44.38 -22.10
N THR A 532 -19.54 -45.12 -22.11
CA THR A 532 -20.88 -44.57 -21.91
C THR A 532 -21.46 -45.13 -20.62
N ILE A 533 -21.67 -44.25 -19.63
CA ILE A 533 -22.20 -44.62 -18.33
C ILE A 533 -23.64 -44.09 -18.22
N SER A 534 -24.59 -44.97 -17.86
CA SER A 534 -25.94 -44.50 -17.52
C SER A 534 -25.94 -43.88 -16.14
N THR A 535 -26.52 -42.69 -15.99
CA THR A 535 -26.71 -42.03 -14.70
C THR A 535 -27.52 -42.90 -13.74
N SER A 536 -28.43 -43.74 -14.26
CA SER A 536 -29.22 -44.68 -13.47
C SER A 536 -28.43 -45.87 -12.90
N SER A 537 -27.23 -46.12 -13.42
CA SER A 537 -26.34 -47.21 -12.95
C SER A 537 -25.29 -46.76 -11.93
N LEU A 538 -25.24 -45.46 -11.60
CA LEU A 538 -24.33 -44.94 -10.58
C LEU A 538 -24.81 -45.37 -9.20
N ALA A 539 -23.89 -45.79 -8.34
CA ALA A 539 -24.21 -46.06 -6.94
C ALA A 539 -24.69 -44.77 -6.26
N ALA A 540 -25.68 -44.88 -5.37
CA ALA A 540 -26.10 -43.75 -4.56
C ALA A 540 -24.93 -43.30 -3.69
N GLY A 541 -24.50 -42.05 -3.89
CA GLY A 541 -23.40 -41.40 -3.19
C GLY A 541 -23.68 -39.92 -3.02
#